data_AF-A0AAV5MI08-F1
#
_entry.id   AF-A0AAV5MI08-F1
#
_cell.length_a   1.000
_cell.length_b   1.000
_cell.length_c   1.000
_cell.angle_alpha   90.00
_cell.angle_beta   90.00
_cell.angle_gamma   90.00
#
_symmetry.space_group_name_H-M   'P 1'
#
loop_
_entity.id
_entity.type
_entity.pdbx_description
1 polymer ?
#
loop_
_entity_poly.entity_id
_entity_poly.type
_entity_poly.pdbx_seq_one_letter_code
_entity_poly.pdbx_strand_id
1 'polypeptide(L)'
;MEVTYENGNGSLSMSAVVADPLNWAVVAESMKGSHLDDVKRMVAEYRKPLVRLDGATLTVAQVAAVATRDNTVAVELCKAARGGVKASSDWVIEGSLIVHSY
;
A
#
# COMPACT_ATOMS: atom_id res chain seq x y z
N MET A 1 -31.13 20.55 41.89
CA MET A 1 -30.05 19.54 41.90
C MET A 1 -29.56 19.42 40.47
N GLU A 2 -28.58 20.24 40.10
CA GLU A 2 -27.86 20.08 38.85
C GLU A 2 -26.56 19.35 39.19
N VAL A 3 -26.38 18.16 38.61
CA VAL A 3 -25.13 17.41 38.73
C VAL A 3 -24.33 17.70 37.47
N THR A 4 -23.32 18.53 37.59
CA THR A 4 -22.30 18.74 36.57
C THR A 4 -21.33 17.57 36.60
N TYR A 5 -21.08 16.94 35.45
CA TYR A 5 -20.00 15.98 35.28
C TYR A 5 -18.84 16.69 34.57
N GLU A 6 -17.85 17.13 35.33
CA GLU A 6 -16.54 17.48 34.78
C GLU A 6 -15.84 16.18 34.36
N ASN A 7 -15.56 16.02 33.07
CA ASN A 7 -14.68 14.96 32.61
C ASN A 7 -13.29 15.53 32.33
N GLY A 8 -12.28 14.90 32.93
CA GLY A 8 -10.94 15.42 33.13
C GLY A 8 -10.24 15.91 31.87
N ASN A 9 -9.66 17.10 32.00
CA ASN A 9 -8.68 17.68 31.09
C ASN A 9 -7.39 16.85 31.09
N GLY A 10 -7.37 15.76 30.33
CA GLY A 10 -6.16 15.14 29.85
C GLY A 10 -5.79 15.80 28.53
N SER A 11 -4.90 16.80 28.58
CA SER A 11 -4.26 17.34 27.37
C SER A 11 -3.34 16.28 26.78
N LEU A 12 -3.93 15.27 26.15
CA LEU A 12 -3.27 14.53 25.10
C LEU A 12 -3.25 15.51 23.93
N SER A 13 -2.07 16.05 23.64
CA SER A 13 -1.75 16.56 22.33
C SER A 13 -2.17 15.49 21.32
N MET A 14 -3.37 15.63 20.77
CA MET A 14 -3.94 14.81 19.71
C MET A 14 -3.26 15.23 18.39
N SER A 15 -1.93 15.17 18.41
CA SER A 15 -1.09 15.24 17.22
C SER A 15 -1.07 13.83 16.64
N ALA A 16 -2.13 13.45 15.96
CA ALA A 16 -2.12 12.37 15.01
C ALA A 16 -3.18 12.70 13.95
N VAL A 17 -2.70 13.23 12.82
CA VAL A 17 -3.23 13.08 11.46
C VAL A 17 -4.64 12.48 11.42
N VAL A 18 -5.65 13.30 11.04
CA VAL A 18 -7.02 12.92 10.65
C VAL A 18 -7.32 11.42 10.81
N ALA A 19 -8.00 11.05 11.90
CA ALA A 19 -8.32 9.66 12.18
C ALA A 19 -9.17 9.06 11.04
N ASP A 20 -8.51 8.35 10.12
CA ASP A 20 -9.15 7.54 9.07
C ASP A 20 -8.88 6.04 9.32
N PRO A 21 -9.35 5.48 10.46
CA PRO A 21 -9.05 4.10 10.85
C PRO A 21 -9.62 3.05 9.87
N LEU A 22 -10.54 3.46 9.00
CA LEU A 22 -11.16 2.61 7.98
C LEU A 22 -10.63 2.89 6.56
N ASN A 23 -9.70 3.83 6.39
CA ASN A 23 -9.15 4.25 5.09
C ASN A 23 -10.18 4.80 4.07
N TRP A 24 -11.39 5.19 4.50
CA TRP A 24 -12.42 5.69 3.60
C TRP A 24 -12.08 7.07 3.05
N ALA A 25 -11.45 7.92 3.87
CA ALA A 25 -11.02 9.24 3.42
C ALA A 25 -9.89 9.12 2.39
N VAL A 26 -8.94 8.20 2.57
CA VAL A 26 -7.89 7.90 1.59
C VAL A 26 -8.48 7.47 0.24
N VAL A 27 -9.48 6.57 0.27
CA VAL A 27 -10.17 6.13 -0.97
C VAL A 27 -10.93 7.29 -1.61
N ALA A 28 -11.69 8.06 -0.83
CA ALA A 28 -12.42 9.22 -1.33
C ALA A 28 -11.49 10.28 -1.94
N GLU A 29 -10.31 10.48 -1.35
CA GLU A 29 -9.28 11.37 -1.89
C GLU A 29 -8.77 10.89 -3.25
N SER A 30 -8.57 9.58 -3.42
CA SER A 30 -8.11 9.01 -4.68
C SER A 30 -9.09 9.18 -5.85
N MET A 31 -10.36 9.46 -5.56
CA MET A 31 -11.42 9.69 -6.54
C MET A 31 -11.61 11.17 -6.89
N LYS A 32 -10.88 12.08 -6.24
CA LYS A 32 -10.96 13.52 -6.55
C LYS A 32 -10.20 13.83 -7.85
N GLY A 33 -10.69 14.85 -8.56
CA GLY A 33 -10.12 15.28 -9.84
C GLY A 33 -11.03 14.93 -11.02
N SER A 34 -10.52 15.14 -12.23
CA SER A 34 -11.24 14.78 -13.46
C SER A 34 -10.84 13.40 -13.94
N HIS A 35 -11.83 12.61 -14.37
CA HIS A 35 -11.59 11.32 -15.02
C HIS A 35 -10.65 11.45 -16.23
N LEU A 36 -10.68 12.58 -16.96
CA LEU A 36 -9.77 12.81 -18.08
C LEU A 36 -8.30 12.88 -17.63
N ASP A 37 -8.03 13.47 -16.47
CA ASP A 37 -6.68 13.58 -15.94
C ASP A 37 -6.19 12.23 -15.40
N ASP A 38 -7.08 11.42 -14.83
CA ASP A 38 -6.80 10.03 -14.48
C ASP A 38 -6.39 9.20 -15.70
N VAL A 39 -7.13 9.31 -16.80
CA VAL A 39 -6.82 8.58 -18.04
C VAL A 39 -5.50 9.05 -18.65
N LYS A 40 -5.22 10.36 -18.64
CA LYS A 40 -3.91 10.88 -19.11
C LYS A 40 -2.75 10.31 -18.29
N ARG A 41 -2.90 10.25 -16.96
CA ARG A 41 -1.91 9.63 -16.06
C ARG A 41 -1.75 8.14 -16.36
N MET A 42 -2.86 7.43 -16.55
CA MET A 42 -2.87 6.01 -16.91
C MET A 42 -2.10 5.74 -18.21
N VAL A 43 -2.32 6.55 -19.26
CA VAL A 43 -1.61 6.43 -20.53
C VAL A 43 -0.11 6.74 -20.39
N ALA A 44 0.24 7.74 -19.57
CA ALA A 44 1.64 8.08 -19.30
C ALA A 44 2.37 6.93 -18.59
N GLU A 45 1.72 6.27 -17.63
CA GLU A 45 2.26 5.10 -16.93
C GLU A 45 2.42 3.90 -17.86
N TYR A 46 1.41 3.61 -18.68
CA TYR A 46 1.43 2.50 -19.64
C TYR A 46 2.62 2.57 -20.61
N ARG A 47 3.03 3.79 -20.98
CA ARG A 47 4.13 4.03 -21.91
C ARG A 47 5.51 3.89 -21.29
N LYS A 48 5.64 3.85 -19.96
CA LYS A 48 6.95 3.67 -19.30
C LYS A 48 7.57 2.33 -19.72
N PRO A 49 8.89 2.28 -19.96
CA PRO A 49 9.57 1.05 -20.37
C PRO A 49 9.95 0.15 -19.17
N LEU A 50 9.77 0.63 -17.94
CA LEU A 50 10.15 -0.06 -16.72
C LEU A 50 9.00 -0.02 -15.71
N VAL A 51 8.67 -1.18 -15.15
CA VAL A 51 7.72 -1.35 -14.05
C VAL A 51 8.48 -1.89 -12.85
N ARG A 52 8.47 -1.15 -11.74
CA ARG A 52 9.09 -1.57 -10.48
C ARG A 52 8.01 -2.03 -9.51
N LEU A 53 8.09 -3.28 -9.07
CA LEU A 53 7.14 -3.88 -8.13
C LEU A 53 7.65 -3.75 -6.69
N ASP A 54 6.85 -3.12 -5.84
CA ASP A 54 7.12 -2.92 -4.40
C ASP A 54 6.07 -3.54 -3.47
N GLY A 55 4.97 -4.07 -4.04
CA GLY A 55 3.87 -4.68 -3.31
C GLY A 55 2.72 -3.75 -2.94
N ALA A 56 2.80 -2.44 -3.26
CA ALA A 56 1.78 -1.47 -2.87
C ALA A 56 1.37 -0.47 -3.97
N THR A 57 2.22 -0.23 -4.97
CA THR A 57 2.01 0.86 -5.95
C THR A 57 1.68 0.41 -7.37
N LEU A 58 1.35 -0.88 -7.56
CA LEU A 58 1.01 -1.43 -8.88
C LEU A 58 -0.30 -0.85 -9.43
N THR A 59 -0.27 -0.34 -10.66
CA THR A 59 -1.44 0.24 -11.34
C THR A 59 -1.93 -0.61 -12.52
N VAL A 60 -3.20 -0.42 -12.93
CA VAL A 60 -3.79 -1.12 -14.09
C VAL A 60 -3.01 -0.80 -15.38
N ALA A 61 -2.49 0.42 -15.53
CA ALA A 61 -1.66 0.80 -16.66
C ALA A 61 -0.40 -0.04 -16.79
N GLN A 62 0.28 -0.29 -15.66
CA GLN A 62 1.48 -1.11 -15.60
C GLN A 62 1.18 -2.58 -15.93
N VAL A 63 0.06 -3.12 -15.41
CA VAL A 63 -0.40 -4.48 -15.76
C VAL A 63 -0.67 -4.60 -17.25
N ALA A 64 -1.41 -3.66 -17.84
CA ALA A 64 -1.68 -3.64 -19.27
C ALA A 64 -0.38 -3.52 -20.09
N ALA A 65 0.57 -2.69 -19.66
CA ALA A 65 1.85 -2.52 -20.34
C ALA A 65 2.65 -3.82 -20.39
N VAL A 66 2.78 -4.52 -19.27
CA VAL A 66 3.49 -5.81 -19.19
C VAL A 66 2.77 -6.89 -20.01
N ALA A 67 1.43 -6.92 -19.98
CA ALA A 67 0.66 -7.95 -20.67
C ALA A 67 0.60 -7.81 -22.19
N THR A 68 0.72 -6.58 -22.72
CA THR A 68 0.43 -6.29 -24.15
C THR A 68 1.64 -5.87 -24.97
N ARG A 69 2.77 -5.52 -24.33
CA ARG A 69 3.94 -4.94 -25.03
C ARG A 69 5.13 -5.89 -25.11
N ASP A 70 4.90 -7.11 -25.60
CA ASP A 70 5.85 -8.18 -25.93
C ASP A 70 7.34 -7.87 -25.63
N ASN A 71 7.79 -8.11 -24.39
CA ASN A 71 9.17 -7.94 -23.90
C ASN A 71 9.79 -6.53 -24.00
N THR A 72 9.04 -5.51 -24.37
CA THR A 72 9.54 -4.11 -24.41
C THR A 72 9.46 -3.40 -23.06
N VAL A 73 8.87 -4.05 -22.06
CA VAL A 73 8.70 -3.53 -20.70
C VAL A 73 9.52 -4.39 -19.74
N ALA A 74 10.54 -3.78 -19.14
CA ALA A 74 11.32 -4.41 -18.09
C ALA A 74 10.54 -4.43 -16.76
N VAL A 75 10.70 -5.49 -15.99
CA VAL A 75 10.12 -5.62 -14.65
C VAL A 75 11.23 -5.76 -13.62
N GLU A 76 11.23 -4.91 -12.62
CA GLU A 76 12.19 -4.92 -11.52
C GLU A 76 11.50 -5.09 -10.17
N LEU A 77 12.14 -5.84 -9.27
CA LEU A 77 11.67 -5.99 -7.90
C LEU A 77 12.35 -4.96 -6.99
N CYS A 78 11.57 -4.29 -6.15
CA CYS A 78 12.08 -3.37 -5.15
C CYS A 78 12.87 -4.12 -4.07
N LYS A 79 14.17 -3.85 -3.94
CA LYS A 79 15.03 -4.49 -2.94
C LYS A 79 14.59 -4.24 -1.50
N ALA A 80 13.88 -3.14 -1.23
CA ALA A 80 13.37 -2.83 0.11
C ALA A 80 12.38 -3.88 0.64
N ALA A 81 11.62 -4.54 -0.25
CA ALA A 81 10.67 -5.59 0.14
C ALA A 81 11.36 -6.92 0.54
N ARG A 82 12.63 -7.11 0.19
CA ARG A 82 13.36 -8.38 0.39
C ARG A 82 13.41 -8.80 1.87
N GLY A 83 13.60 -7.85 2.78
CA GLY A 83 13.70 -8.13 4.22
C GLY A 83 12.43 -8.76 4.76
N GLY A 84 11.26 -8.18 4.45
CA GLY A 84 9.96 -8.70 4.86
C GLY A 84 9.67 -10.09 4.26
N VAL A 85 9.94 -10.27 2.97
CA VAL A 85 9.76 -11.57 2.29
C VAL A 85 10.64 -12.65 2.92
N LYS A 86 11.90 -12.33 3.22
CA LYS A 86 12.81 -13.28 3.87
C LYS A 86 12.33 -13.61 5.28
N ALA A 87 11.94 -12.62 6.07
CA ALA A 87 11.46 -12.82 7.43
C ALA A 87 10.24 -13.75 7.48
N SER A 88 9.26 -13.57 6.59
CA SER A 88 8.11 -14.48 6.52
C SER A 88 8.49 -15.90 6.09
N SER A 89 9.48 -16.04 5.19
CA SER A 89 9.97 -17.35 4.76
C SER A 89 10.71 -18.07 5.89
N ASP A 90 11.59 -17.36 6.59
CA ASP A 90 12.35 -17.91 7.72
C ASP A 90 11.40 -18.38 8.82
N TRP A 91 10.35 -17.60 9.13
CA TRP A 91 9.34 -17.95 10.13
C TRP A 91 8.64 -19.29 9.83
N VAL A 92 8.26 -19.53 8.56
CA VAL A 92 7.64 -20.80 8.16
C VAL A 92 8.62 -21.97 8.32
N ILE A 93 9.89 -21.77 7.93
CA ILE A 93 10.92 -22.81 7.99
C ILE A 93 11.24 -23.17 9.45
N GLU A 94 11.43 -22.17 10.30
CA GLU A 94 11.68 -22.36 11.74
C GLU A 94 10.50 -23.04 12.41
N GLY A 95 9.27 -22.59 12.13
CA GLY A 95 8.06 -23.23 12.63
C GLY A 95 7.95 -24.69 12.18
N SER A 96 8.31 -25.01 10.94
CA SER A 96 8.32 -26.38 10.44
C SER A 96 9.36 -27.26 11.13
N LEU A 97 10.55 -26.73 11.44
CA LEU A 97 11.59 -27.47 12.17
C LEU A 97 11.18 -27.81 13.61
N ILE A 98 10.41 -26.92 14.26
CA ILE A 98 9.88 -27.15 15.61
C ILE A 98 8.87 -28.30 15.61
N VAL A 99 8.01 -28.41 14.59
CA VAL A 99 6.97 -29.47 14.53
C VAL A 99 7.54 -30.87 14.28
N HIS A 100 8.66 -30.99 13.57
CA HIS A 100 9.30 -32.30 13.29
C HIS A 100 10.27 -32.78 14.38
N SER A 101 10.52 -31.95 15.39
CA SER A 101 11.28 -32.34 16.60
C SER A 101 10.37 -32.92 17.71
N TYR A 102 9.06 -32.99 17.39
CA TYR A 102 7.93 -33.77 17.95
C TYR A 102 8.07 -35.29 18.03
#